data_AF-A0AA45MFA3-F1
#
_entry.id   AF-A0AA45MFA3-F1
#
_cell.length_a   1.000
_cell.length_b   1.000
_cell.length_c   1.000
_cell.angle_alpha   90.00
_cell.angle_beta   90.00
_cell.angle_gamma   90.00
#
_symmetry.space_group_name_H-M   'P 1'
#
loop_
_entity.id
_entity.type
_entity.pdbx_description
1 polymer ?
#
loop_
_entity_poly.entity_id
_entity_poly.type
_entity_poly.pdbx_seq_one_letter_code
_entity_poly.pdbx_strand_id
1 'polypeptide(L)'
;MAVELDRLDIQILNLLQEDAAMPLRRIAGLVHASAATCQRRIAQLRANGALAGDRSHVAVAAPSQQAAQAFFDAAMGSGATALREPGLGRTSTSAISAP
;
A
#
# COMPACT_ATOMS: atom_id res chain seq x y z
N MET A 1 -5.08 19.82 11.25
CA MET A 1 -3.89 20.37 10.57
C MET A 1 -3.69 19.59 9.29
N ALA A 2 -3.71 20.24 8.13
CA ALA A 2 -3.47 19.57 6.86
C ALA A 2 -1.96 19.39 6.68
N VAL A 3 -1.51 18.16 6.42
CA VAL A 3 -0.13 17.89 6.02
C VAL A 3 -0.01 18.28 4.55
N GLU A 4 0.82 19.27 4.21
CA GLU A 4 1.16 19.55 2.81
C GLU A 4 2.12 18.48 2.32
N LEU A 5 1.65 17.64 1.40
CA LEU A 5 2.45 16.63 0.71
C LEU A 5 2.89 17.19 -0.63
N ASP A 6 4.20 17.17 -0.89
CA ASP A 6 4.69 17.55 -2.21
C ASP A 6 4.66 16.35 -3.20
N ARG A 7 5.02 16.61 -4.45
CA ARG A 7 5.00 15.58 -5.50
C ARG A 7 5.92 14.40 -5.20
N LEU A 8 7.05 14.64 -4.54
CA LEU A 8 8.00 13.59 -4.20
C LEU A 8 7.44 12.72 -3.07
N ASP A 9 6.81 13.33 -2.07
CA ASP A 9 6.14 12.64 -0.98
C ASP A 9 5.03 11.72 -1.50
N ILE A 10 4.21 12.21 -2.44
CA ILE A 10 3.16 11.39 -3.06
C ILE A 10 3.76 10.20 -3.83
N GLN A 11 4.85 10.40 -4.59
CA GLN A 11 5.51 9.30 -5.30
C GLN A 11 6.04 8.23 -4.34
N ILE A 12 6.71 8.66 -3.26
CA ILE A 12 7.22 7.75 -2.22
C ILE A 12 6.06 6.97 -1.58
N LEU A 13 4.96 7.65 -1.22
CA LEU A 13 3.78 7.01 -0.63
C LEU A 13 3.16 5.99 -1.58
N ASN A 14 3.04 6.30 -2.87
CA ASN A 14 2.51 5.36 -3.86
C ASN A 14 3.37 4.09 -3.95
N LEU A 15 4.71 4.23 -3.99
CA LEU A 15 5.63 3.09 -4.02
C LEU A 15 5.56 2.25 -2.74
N LEU A 16 5.51 2.89 -1.57
CA LEU A 16 5.38 2.17 -0.29
C LEU A 16 4.01 1.50 -0.11
N GLN A 17 2.96 2.03 -0.73
CA GLN A 17 1.64 1.40 -0.74
C GLN A 17 1.56 0.19 -1.68
N GLU A 18 2.38 0.17 -2.73
CA GLU A 18 2.53 -0.97 -3.63
C GLU A 18 3.37 -2.06 -2.97
N ASP A 19 4.52 -1.68 -2.44
CA ASP A 19 5.44 -2.57 -1.72
C ASP A 19 6.11 -1.83 -0.55
N ALA A 20 5.58 -2.05 0.65
CA ALA A 20 6.14 -1.47 1.86
C ALA A 20 7.52 -2.03 2.23
N ALA A 21 7.94 -3.16 1.65
CA ALA A 21 9.27 -3.73 1.84
C ALA A 21 10.29 -3.22 0.81
N MET A 22 9.89 -2.30 -0.09
CA MET A 22 10.76 -1.81 -1.15
C MET A 22 12.04 -1.19 -0.57
N PRO A 23 13.25 -1.64 -1.00
CA PRO A 23 14.49 -1.08 -0.49
C PRO A 23 14.62 0.41 -0.79
N LEU A 24 15.11 1.19 0.16
CA LEU A 24 15.24 2.65 0.04
C LEU A 24 16.01 3.09 -1.22
N ARG A 25 17.06 2.35 -1.60
CA ARG A 25 17.83 2.63 -2.82
C ARG A 25 17.00 2.47 -4.10
N ARG A 26 16.06 1.51 -4.11
CA ARG A 26 15.14 1.31 -5.23
C ARG A 26 14.11 2.44 -5.29
N ILE A 27 13.53 2.82 -4.16
CA ILE A 27 12.65 4.00 -4.07
C ILE A 27 13.34 5.23 -4.63
N ALA A 28 14.57 5.51 -4.17
CA ALA A 28 15.39 6.63 -4.63
C ALA A 28 15.61 6.64 -6.16
N GLY A 29 15.90 5.47 -6.73
CA GLY A 29 16.04 5.31 -8.18
C GLY A 29 14.74 5.59 -8.95
N LEU A 30 13.60 5.12 -8.44
CA LEU A 30 12.29 5.28 -9.10
C LEU A 30 11.76 6.71 -9.03
N VAL A 31 12.02 7.43 -7.94
CA VAL A 31 11.58 8.83 -7.76
C VAL A 31 12.62 9.86 -8.21
N HIS A 32 13.72 9.40 -8.81
CA HIS A 32 14.84 10.23 -9.27
C HIS A 32 15.40 11.19 -8.20
N ALA A 33 15.54 10.70 -6.96
CA ALA A 33 16.10 11.46 -5.85
C ALA A 33 17.24 10.69 -5.17
N SER A 34 18.01 11.38 -4.32
CA SER A 34 19.04 10.72 -3.53
C SER A 34 18.41 9.84 -2.43
N ALA A 35 19.12 8.79 -2.00
CA ALA A 35 18.68 7.95 -0.88
C ALA A 35 18.53 8.75 0.42
N ALA A 36 19.43 9.72 0.67
CA ALA A 36 19.35 10.61 1.83
C ALA A 36 18.11 11.52 1.78
N THR A 37 17.75 12.02 0.59
CA THR A 37 16.51 12.80 0.39
C THR A 37 15.29 11.93 0.71
N CYS A 38 15.21 10.73 0.13
CA CYS A 38 14.09 9.82 0.37
C CYS A 38 13.98 9.42 1.85
N GLN A 39 15.10 9.15 2.52
CA GLN A 39 15.13 8.85 3.95
C GLN A 39 14.54 10.00 4.78
N ARG A 40 14.95 11.24 4.51
CA ARG A 40 14.43 12.42 5.21
C ARG A 40 12.93 12.60 4.99
N ARG A 41 12.45 12.44 3.76
CA ARG A 41 11.02 12.52 3.43
C ARG A 41 10.22 11.44 4.17
N ILE A 42 10.65 10.18 4.11
CA ILE A 42 10.00 9.08 4.83
C ILE A 42 9.95 9.35 6.34
N ALA A 43 11.03 9.87 6.93
CA ALA A 43 11.05 10.22 8.34
C ALA A 43 10.05 11.35 8.69
N GLN A 44 9.98 12.38 7.84
CA GLN A 44 9.01 13.48 8.00
C GLN A 44 7.56 12.98 7.86
N LEU A 45 7.29 12.13 6.88
CA LEU A 45 5.98 11.52 6.67
C LEU A 45 5.54 10.65 7.87
N ARG A 46 6.48 9.95 8.53
CA ARG A 46 6.17 9.25 9.78
C ARG A 46 5.90 10.22 10.92
N ALA A 47 6.75 11.23 11.08
CA ALA A 47 6.66 12.18 12.17
C ALA A 47 5.37 13.02 12.13
N ASN A 48 4.88 13.35 10.93
CA ASN A 48 3.63 14.10 10.75
C ASN A 48 2.38 13.22 10.63
N GLY A 49 2.53 11.89 10.71
CA GLY A 49 1.42 10.94 10.64
C GLY A 49 0.90 10.63 9.23
N ALA A 50 1.47 11.20 8.17
CA ALA A 50 1.10 10.86 6.79
C ALA A 50 1.50 9.42 6.39
N LEU A 51 2.55 8.87 7.02
CA LEU A 51 2.94 7.47 6.93
C LEU A 51 2.79 6.81 8.31
N ALA A 52 1.64 6.17 8.54
CA ALA A 52 1.29 5.58 9.83
C ALA A 52 2.01 4.24 10.13
N GLY A 53 2.62 3.59 9.14
CA GLY A 53 3.37 2.35 9.33
C GLY A 53 3.72 1.68 8.01
N ASP A 54 4.54 0.63 8.08
CA ASP A 54 4.95 -0.17 6.93
C ASP A 54 4.34 -1.57 7.08
N ARG A 55 3.45 -1.95 6.15
CA ARG A 55 2.83 -3.28 6.15
C ARG A 55 2.96 -3.91 4.79
N SER A 56 3.72 -5.00 4.71
CA SER A 56 3.77 -5.86 3.54
C SER A 56 2.61 -6.84 3.60
N HIS A 57 1.79 -6.86 2.56
CA HIS A 57 0.72 -7.84 2.42
C HIS A 57 1.26 -9.12 1.77
N VAL A 58 0.99 -10.28 2.36
CA VAL A 58 1.27 -11.59 1.77
C VAL A 58 -0.04 -12.16 1.24
N ALA A 59 -0.11 -12.40 -0.07
CA ALA A 59 -1.27 -13.00 -0.70
C ALA A 59 -1.22 -14.53 -0.54
N VAL A 60 -2.37 -15.13 -0.22
CA VAL A 60 -2.54 -16.59 -0.32
C VAL A 60 -2.86 -16.91 -1.77
N ALA A 61 -1.96 -17.65 -2.42
CA ALA A 61 -2.20 -18.13 -3.77
C ALA A 61 -3.30 -19.22 -3.73
N ALA A 62 -4.46 -18.91 -4.30
CA ALA A 62 -5.56 -19.85 -4.48
C ALA A 62 -5.74 -20.12 -5.98
N PRO A 63 -6.13 -21.35 -6.38
CA PRO A 63 -6.30 -21.72 -7.78
C PRO A 63 -7.47 -21.01 -8.47
N SER A 64 -8.38 -20.39 -7.71
CA SER A 64 -9.52 -19.63 -8.24
C SER A 64 -9.99 -18.56 -7.24
N GLN A 65 -10.76 -17.58 -7.72
CA GLN A 65 -11.39 -16.56 -6.86
C GLN A 65 -12.34 -17.21 -5.83
N GLN A 66 -13.07 -18.26 -6.22
CA GLN A 66 -13.93 -18.99 -5.30
C GLN A 66 -13.14 -19.70 -4.20
N ALA A 67 -11.99 -20.30 -4.53
CA ALA A 67 -11.11 -20.92 -3.54
C ALA A 67 -10.49 -19.88 -2.59
N ALA A 68 -10.13 -18.70 -3.11
CA ALA A 68 -9.67 -17.59 -2.29
C ALA A 68 -10.75 -17.12 -1.31
N GLN A 69 -12.00 -16.97 -1.79
CA GLN A 69 -13.14 -16.57 -0.95
C GLN A 69 -13.43 -17.60 0.14
N ALA A 70 -13.47 -18.90 -0.21
CA ALA A 70 -13.68 -19.96 0.77
C ALA A 70 -12.60 -19.99 1.86
N PHE A 71 -11.33 -19.77 1.50
CA PHE A 71 -10.24 -19.65 2.46
C PHE A 71 -10.45 -18.43 3.39
N PHE A 72 -10.79 -17.28 2.82
CA PHE A 72 -11.05 -16.06 3.58
C PHE A 72 -12.17 -16.27 4.60
N ASP A 73 -13.32 -16.79 4.16
CA ASP A 73 -14.48 -17.03 5.03
C ASP A 73 -14.13 -17.99 6.17
N ALA A 74 -13.40 -19.08 5.88
CA ALA A 74 -12.95 -20.03 6.88
C ALA A 74 -11.97 -19.40 7.89
N ALA A 75 -11.05 -18.56 7.41
CA ALA A 75 -10.10 -17.87 8.27
C ALA A 75 -10.76 -16.82 9.17
N MET A 76 -11.73 -16.06 8.65
CA MET A 76 -12.53 -15.12 9.43
C MET A 76 -13.39 -15.84 10.47
N GLY A 77 -14.02 -16.97 10.11
CA GLY A 77 -14.75 -17.83 11.04
C GLY A 77 -13.87 -18.43 12.15
N SER A 78 -12.56 -18.51 11.91
CA SER A 78 -11.55 -18.94 12.89
C SER A 78 -10.97 -17.79 13.73
N GLY A 79 -11.45 -16.56 13.55
CA GLY A 79 -11.02 -15.39 14.31
C GLY A 79 -9.88 -14.56 13.70
N ALA A 80 -9.56 -14.76 12.42
CA ALA A 80 -8.65 -13.83 11.73
C ALA A 80 -9.28 -12.43 11.67
N THR A 81 -8.49 -11.39 11.99
CA THR A 81 -8.96 -9.98 12.00
C THR A 81 -8.21 -9.07 11.03
N ALA A 82 -7.09 -9.54 10.49
CA ALA A 82 -6.19 -8.74 9.65
C ALA A 82 -6.17 -9.20 8.17
N LEU A 83 -6.91 -10.26 7.82
CA LEU A 83 -7.03 -10.69 6.43
C LEU A 83 -7.90 -9.71 5.66
N ARG A 84 -7.50 -9.45 4.42
CA ARG A 84 -8.30 -8.67 3.47
C ARG A 84 -9.14 -9.62 2.62
N GLU A 85 -10.36 -9.18 2.30
CA GLU A 85 -11.21 -9.88 1.36
C GLU A 85 -10.48 -10.08 0.02
N PRO A 86 -10.60 -11.27 -0.60
CA PRO A 86 -10.01 -11.54 -1.90
C PRO A 86 -10.80 -10.77 -2.99
N GLY A 87 -10.36 -9.56 -3.27
CA GLY A 87 -10.92 -8.68 -4.31
C GLY A 87 -10.02 -8.52 -5.52
N LEU A 88 -10.62 -8.28 -6.69
CA LEU A 88 -9.94 -7.83 -7.91
C LEU A 88 -9.10 -6.59 -7.57
N GLY A 89 -7.78 -6.72 -7.61
CA GLY A 89 -6.84 -5.64 -7.32
C GLY A 89 -7.25 -4.39 -8.08
N ARG A 90 -7.36 -3.27 -7.35
CA ARG A 90 -7.70 -1.92 -7.80
C ARG A 90 -7.90 -1.84 -9.32
N THR A 91 -9.11 -2.10 -9.80
CA THR A 91 -9.47 -1.67 -11.15
C THR A 91 -9.43 -0.15 -11.12
N SER A 92 -8.46 0.42 -11.83
CA SER A 92 -8.44 1.83 -12.17
C SER A 92 -9.82 2.21 -12.73
N THR A 93 -10.48 3.14 -12.03
CA THR A 93 -11.53 4.05 -12.51
C THR A 93 -12.64 3.42 -13.37
N SER A 94 -13.70 2.98 -12.73
CA SER A 94 -15.05 3.03 -13.30
C SER A 94 -16.06 3.37 -12.21
N ALA A 95 -16.14 4.66 -11.89
CA ALA A 95 -17.31 5.29 -11.27
C ALA A 95 -17.14 6.82 -11.33
N ILE A 96 -17.10 7.38 -12.54
CA ILE A 96 -17.71 8.70 -12.72
C ILE A 96 -19.04 8.40 -13.40
N SER A 97 -20.04 8.18 -12.56
CA SER A 97 -21.43 8.11 -12.99
C SER A 97 -22.02 9.52 -12.92
N ALA A 98 -22.53 9.94 -14.07
CA ALA A 98 -23.64 10.87 -14.27
C ALA A 98 -23.35 12.37 -14.02
N PRO A 99 -24.20 13.28 -14.52
CA PRO A 99 -25.61 13.11 -14.90
C PRO A 99 -25.86 12.49 -16.28
#